data_AF-A0A395S7R1-F1
#
_entry.id   AF-A0A395S7R1-F1
#
_cell.length_a   1.000
_cell.length_b   1.000
_cell.length_c   1.000
_cell.angle_alpha   90.00
_cell.angle_beta   90.00
_cell.angle_gamma   90.00
#
_symmetry.space_group_name_H-M   'P 1'
#
loop_
_entity.id
_entity.type
_entity.pdbx_description
1 polymer ?
#
loop_
_entity_poly.entity_id
_entity_poly.type
_entity_poly.pdbx_seq_one_letter_code
_entity_poly.pdbx_strand_id
1 'polypeptide(L)'
;MAAAPGKTFIVEHLDPELGPWSELEYLAIARETQATQGSFILSSLPPTFKVPTDLASNPAFTAEQRGVEELYAANKSKVCLLDPSAAKDLSPEDGDTFDAFLFGGILELRKKGFEGRRLGPKQMTTDTAVRVTRIVVQDKVPVDQVPYLDFPELKFNEHESTEMPFRYVKGEDGKPIMPKKYLMMLSYLTKSRWLLGQNISQWRRCFSQSTSRRSSNPLRILFCGSDEFSCASLKAVHEEQSRNKGLIESLEVMALPPKRTGRGFSSLKQGKSRIDKLPDGTNLVIAVSFGLFVPPRVLRSAKYGGLNVHPSLLPEGSLRGPAPIHHAILRGDSHIGVSLQTLDDKSFDHGTVLSQTPRPGIPVPPSCTVQELTDLLAPVGAQMLVQGLRDGLYIPPHQNKGWKGEELDPGQLVHAPKVSKADGHIGWSSWTADDIVRAMRVMGSVWTEAVSSKGVMKRLIFQDAEIMNLGDIKTDGTTVRFIEGHGPDSFNALVSEQGDGSCAIRTSDEKAIRVKKIKVEGKPERWADVALKPYIEV
;
A
#
# COMPACT_ATOMS: atom_id res chain seq x y z
N MET A 1 25.05 24.20 40.11
CA MET A 1 24.09 24.84 39.18
C MET A 1 22.86 23.96 39.15
N ALA A 2 21.68 24.49 39.48
CA ALA A 2 20.44 23.71 39.38
C ALA A 2 20.21 23.35 37.90
N ALA A 3 19.91 22.07 37.61
CA ALA A 3 19.57 21.66 36.26
C ALA A 3 18.35 22.47 35.79
N ALA A 4 18.40 22.98 34.55
CA ALA A 4 17.26 23.67 33.96
C ALA A 4 16.04 22.72 33.97
N PRO A 5 14.82 23.21 34.29
CA PRO A 5 13.64 22.36 34.32
C PRO A 5 13.41 21.72 32.94
N GLY A 6 13.05 20.44 32.93
CA GLY A 6 12.75 19.72 31.70
C GLY A 6 11.60 20.38 30.93
N LYS A 7 11.64 20.25 29.60
CA LYS A 7 10.60 20.79 28.71
C LYS A 7 9.49 19.79 28.46
N THR A 8 8.33 20.30 28.05
CA THR A 8 7.23 19.46 27.59
C THR A 8 7.31 19.28 26.08
N PHE A 9 7.29 18.05 25.60
CA PHE A 9 7.19 17.73 24.17
C PHE A 9 5.80 17.13 23.93
N ILE A 10 5.06 17.69 22.98
CA ILE A 10 3.69 17.28 22.69
C ILE A 10 3.65 16.79 21.25
N VAL A 11 3.22 15.55 21.04
CA VAL A 11 2.98 15.01 19.70
C VAL A 11 1.48 14.82 19.52
N GLU A 12 0.92 15.48 18.51
CA GLU A 12 -0.48 15.29 18.14
C GLU A 12 -0.60 14.09 17.19
N HIS A 13 -1.17 12.99 17.70
CA HIS A 13 -1.35 11.76 16.94
C HIS A 13 -2.80 11.68 16.46
N LEU A 14 -2.97 11.74 15.13
CA LEU A 14 -4.28 11.85 14.49
C LEU A 14 -4.83 10.49 14.00
N ASP A 15 -4.03 9.42 14.09
CA ASP A 15 -4.45 8.09 13.68
C ASP A 15 -5.20 7.38 14.83
N PRO A 16 -6.22 6.55 14.51
CA PRO A 16 -7.01 5.85 15.52
C PRO A 16 -6.24 4.73 16.24
N GLU A 17 -5.12 4.27 15.67
CA GLU A 17 -4.29 3.19 16.18
C GLU A 17 -2.81 3.56 16.11
N LEU A 18 -2.02 3.07 17.06
CA LEU A 18 -0.58 3.29 17.09
C LEU A 18 0.16 2.17 16.35
N GLY A 19 0.76 2.50 15.20
CA GLY A 19 1.60 1.55 14.47
C GLY A 19 2.92 1.22 15.21
N PRO A 20 3.54 0.06 14.94
CA PRO A 20 4.80 -0.37 15.59
C PRO A 20 5.98 0.61 15.41
N TRP A 21 5.99 1.34 14.29
CA TRP A 21 6.98 2.38 14.02
C TRP A 21 6.83 3.57 14.96
N SER A 22 5.63 4.14 15.02
CA SER A 22 5.29 5.27 15.88
C SER A 22 5.44 4.91 17.36
N GLU A 23 5.10 3.68 17.76
CA GLU A 23 5.35 3.19 19.13
C GLU A 23 6.83 3.29 19.53
N LEU A 24 7.74 2.91 18.64
CA LEU A 24 9.18 2.97 18.90
C LEU A 24 9.73 4.40 18.92
N GLU A 25 9.19 5.31 18.10
CA GLU A 25 9.51 6.75 18.18
C GLU A 25 9.08 7.31 19.53
N TYR A 26 7.83 7.05 19.91
CA TYR A 26 7.23 7.60 21.13
C TYR A 26 7.90 7.04 22.39
N LEU A 27 8.30 5.76 22.39
CA LEU A 27 9.11 5.19 23.46
C LEU A 27 10.49 5.82 23.56
N ALA A 28 11.14 6.14 22.44
CA ALA A 28 12.43 6.83 22.46
C ALA A 28 12.29 8.26 22.97
N ILE A 29 11.28 8.99 22.50
CA ILE A 29 10.94 10.33 23.00
C ILE A 29 10.69 10.29 24.51
N ALA A 30 9.85 9.36 25.00
CA ALA A 30 9.53 9.23 26.42
C ALA A 30 10.80 9.00 27.27
N ARG A 31 11.70 8.11 26.82
CA ARG A 31 12.95 7.80 27.54
C ARG A 31 13.93 8.98 27.56
N GLU A 32 14.12 9.65 26.42
CA GLU A 32 15.01 10.82 26.34
C GLU A 32 14.47 12.01 27.13
N THR A 33 13.14 12.18 27.12
CA THR A 33 12.45 13.20 27.89
C THR A 33 12.55 12.92 29.40
N GLN A 34 12.39 11.66 29.81
CA GLN A 34 12.59 11.25 31.20
C GLN A 34 14.02 11.52 31.69
N ALA A 35 15.03 11.25 30.86
CA ALA A 35 16.44 11.49 31.20
C ALA A 35 16.76 12.97 31.45
N THR A 36 15.93 13.88 30.91
CA THR A 36 16.04 15.33 31.09
C THR A 36 14.99 15.90 32.05
N GLN A 37 14.29 15.04 32.81
CA GLN A 37 13.23 15.41 33.75
C GLN A 37 12.10 16.25 33.11
N GLY A 38 11.83 16.03 31.82
CA GLY A 38 10.75 16.67 31.07
C GLY A 38 9.44 15.87 31.07
N SER A 39 8.48 16.31 30.25
CA SER A 39 7.20 15.64 30.05
C SER A 39 6.95 15.39 28.56
N PHE A 40 6.39 14.23 28.21
CA PHE A 40 6.01 13.86 26.86
C PHE A 40 4.52 13.55 26.82
N ILE A 41 3.77 14.28 25.98
CA ILE A 41 2.33 14.16 25.87
C ILE A 41 1.96 13.69 24.47
N LEU A 42 1.13 12.65 24.37
CA LEU A 42 0.35 12.38 23.16
C LEU A 42 -1.04 12.98 23.33
N SER A 43 -1.37 13.98 22.51
CA SER A 43 -2.64 14.70 22.59
C SER A 43 -3.61 14.30 21.49
N SER A 44 -4.88 14.72 21.64
CA SER A 44 -5.96 14.49 20.67
C SER A 44 -6.30 13.02 20.43
N LEU A 45 -6.04 12.15 21.41
CA LEU A 45 -6.28 10.71 21.29
C LEU A 45 -7.79 10.36 21.35
N PRO A 46 -8.32 9.47 20.50
CA PRO A 46 -9.69 9.03 20.62
C PRO A 46 -9.92 8.21 21.91
N PRO A 47 -11.15 8.18 22.48
CA PRO A 47 -11.45 7.39 23.68
C PRO A 47 -11.14 5.90 23.55
N THR A 48 -11.13 5.38 22.33
CA THR A 48 -10.82 3.99 21.98
C THR A 48 -9.33 3.71 21.84
N PHE A 49 -8.47 4.73 21.92
CA PHE A 49 -7.03 4.59 21.72
C PHE A 49 -6.41 3.74 22.82
N LYS A 50 -5.70 2.68 22.41
CA LYS A 50 -4.99 1.78 23.33
C LYS A 50 -3.53 2.22 23.42
N VAL A 51 -3.18 2.83 24.56
CA VAL A 51 -1.79 3.16 24.86
C VAL A 51 -1.00 1.86 25.09
N PRO A 52 0.15 1.66 24.42
CA PRO A 52 0.99 0.50 24.68
C PRO A 52 1.51 0.47 26.12
N THR A 53 1.59 -0.72 26.71
CA THR A 53 2.02 -0.92 28.10
C THR A 53 3.40 -0.32 28.38
N ASP A 54 4.35 -0.50 27.47
CA ASP A 54 5.72 0.02 27.63
C ASP A 54 5.70 1.56 27.71
N LEU A 55 4.84 2.22 26.92
CA LEU A 55 4.74 3.67 26.89
C LEU A 55 4.01 4.19 28.13
N ALA A 56 2.90 3.54 28.52
CA ALA A 56 2.15 3.84 29.73
C ALA A 56 2.98 3.70 31.01
N SER A 57 3.97 2.79 31.02
CA SER A 57 4.87 2.59 32.17
C SER A 57 5.95 3.66 32.33
N ASN A 58 6.17 4.51 31.33
CA ASN A 58 7.19 5.56 31.41
C ASN A 58 6.66 6.77 32.20
N PRO A 59 7.33 7.19 33.29
CA PRO A 59 6.83 8.26 34.16
C PRO A 59 6.85 9.66 33.50
N ALA A 60 7.59 9.85 32.42
CA ALA A 60 7.57 11.12 31.66
C ALA A 60 6.43 11.17 30.65
N PHE A 61 5.73 10.06 30.38
CA PHE A 61 4.70 9.97 29.36
C PHE A 61 3.29 10.24 29.92
N THR A 62 2.45 10.93 29.15
CA THR A 62 1.03 11.11 29.43
C THR A 62 0.21 11.02 28.14
N ALA A 63 -0.89 10.28 28.17
CA ALA A 63 -1.86 10.18 27.09
C ALA A 63 -3.05 11.09 27.37
N GLU A 64 -3.38 11.99 26.45
CA GLU A 64 -4.45 12.97 26.57
C GLU A 64 -5.44 12.88 25.41
N GLN A 65 -6.73 12.79 25.75
CA GLN A 65 -7.80 12.86 24.75
C GLN A 65 -8.05 14.28 24.25
N ARG A 66 -7.69 15.27 25.09
CA ARG A 66 -7.84 16.68 24.79
C ARG A 66 -6.76 17.13 23.82
N GLY A 67 -7.12 18.05 22.93
CA GLY A 67 -6.15 18.72 22.06
C GLY A 67 -5.34 19.77 22.80
N VAL A 68 -4.22 20.19 22.20
CA VAL A 68 -3.31 21.19 22.81
C VAL A 68 -4.00 22.51 23.08
N GLU A 69 -5.01 22.86 22.28
CA GLU A 69 -5.79 24.07 22.48
C GLU A 69 -6.54 24.11 23.81
N GLU A 70 -7.00 22.96 24.28
CA GLU A 70 -7.69 22.82 25.55
C GLU A 70 -6.67 22.70 26.69
N LEU A 71 -5.62 21.89 26.50
CA LEU A 71 -4.55 21.69 27.48
C LEU A 71 -3.83 23.00 27.83
N TYR A 72 -3.61 23.87 26.85
CA TYR A 72 -2.89 25.14 26.99
C TYR A 72 -3.77 26.37 26.72
N ALA A 73 -5.09 26.25 26.90
CA ALA A 73 -6.03 27.34 26.65
C ALA A 73 -5.62 28.67 27.32
N ALA A 74 -5.12 28.60 28.56
CA ALA A 74 -4.68 29.75 29.33
C ALA A 74 -3.24 30.23 29.03
N ASN A 75 -2.41 29.39 28.40
CA ASN A 75 -0.96 29.60 28.28
C ASN A 75 -0.44 29.34 26.85
N LYS A 76 -1.21 29.71 25.82
CA LYS A 76 -0.83 29.46 24.41
C LYS A 76 0.52 30.07 24.02
N SER A 77 0.88 31.22 24.60
CA SER A 77 2.17 31.90 24.36
C SER A 77 3.38 31.11 24.89
N LYS A 78 3.16 30.08 25.72
CA LYS A 78 4.19 29.18 26.23
C LYS A 78 4.39 27.92 25.40
N VAL A 79 3.65 27.77 24.30
CA VAL A 79 3.74 26.63 23.39
C VAL A 79 4.33 27.08 22.05
N CYS A 80 5.44 26.44 21.66
CA CYS A 80 6.04 26.60 20.34
C CYS A 80 5.52 25.51 19.41
N LEU A 81 4.95 25.89 18.26
CA LEU A 81 4.58 24.97 17.19
C LEU A 81 5.78 24.71 16.29
N LEU A 82 6.19 23.46 16.13
CA LEU A 82 7.24 23.10 15.18
C LEU A 82 6.63 22.95 13.79
N ASP A 83 6.86 23.97 12.95
CA ASP A 83 6.26 24.12 11.63
C ASP A 83 7.36 24.29 10.57
N PRO A 84 7.50 23.36 9.60
CA PRO A 84 8.48 23.48 8.52
C PRO A 84 8.36 24.76 7.69
N SER A 85 7.18 25.40 7.66
CA SER A 85 6.96 26.66 6.96
C SER A 85 7.10 27.91 7.85
N ALA A 86 7.51 27.77 9.11
CA ALA A 86 7.72 28.92 9.98
C ALA A 86 8.84 29.83 9.42
N ALA A 87 8.68 31.15 9.63
CA ALA A 87 9.64 32.13 9.12
C ALA A 87 10.98 32.12 9.89
N LYS A 88 10.97 31.64 11.14
CA LYS A 88 12.13 31.63 12.04
C LYS A 88 12.56 30.20 12.34
N ASP A 89 13.87 29.97 12.31
CA ASP A 89 14.48 28.76 12.84
C ASP A 89 14.39 28.74 14.37
N LEU A 90 14.29 27.54 14.94
CA LEU A 90 14.38 27.34 16.38
C LEU A 90 15.77 27.73 16.87
N SER A 91 15.86 28.52 17.95
CA SER A 91 17.12 28.96 18.54
C SER A 91 17.24 28.59 20.02
N PRO A 92 18.44 28.63 20.61
CA PRO A 92 18.64 28.34 22.03
C PRO A 92 17.79 29.20 22.99
N GLU A 93 17.52 30.45 22.62
CA GLU A 93 16.72 31.41 23.40
C GLU A 93 15.23 31.04 23.45
N ASP A 94 14.74 30.28 22.46
CA ASP A 94 13.37 29.75 22.48
C ASP A 94 13.16 28.78 23.67
N GLY A 95 14.24 28.18 24.17
CA GLY A 95 14.23 27.39 25.40
C GLY A 95 13.98 28.18 26.69
N ASP A 96 14.15 29.50 26.67
CA ASP A 96 13.81 30.37 27.82
C ASP A 96 12.41 30.98 27.65
N THR A 97 11.89 30.98 26.41
CA THR A 97 10.61 31.56 26.04
C THR A 97 9.45 30.57 26.23
N PHE A 98 9.61 29.36 25.69
CA PHE A 98 8.58 28.33 25.63
C PHE A 98 8.81 27.21 26.64
N ASP A 99 7.71 26.71 27.18
CA ASP A 99 7.69 25.61 28.14
C ASP A 99 7.29 24.29 27.47
N ALA A 100 6.56 24.36 26.36
CA ALA A 100 6.12 23.22 25.57
C ALA A 100 6.41 23.39 24.07
N PHE A 101 6.71 22.26 23.41
CA PHE A 101 7.04 22.17 22.00
C PHE A 101 6.13 21.15 21.32
N LEU A 102 5.35 21.60 20.33
CA LEU A 102 4.30 20.83 19.68
C LEU A 102 4.71 20.34 18.28
N PHE A 103 4.51 19.05 18.03
CA PHE A 103 4.74 18.37 16.77
C PHE A 103 3.41 17.77 16.27
N GLY A 104 3.00 18.07 15.03
CA GLY A 104 1.72 17.62 14.46
C GLY A 104 0.65 18.72 14.40
N GLY A 105 -0.50 18.44 13.75
CA GLY A 105 -1.64 19.38 13.68
C GLY A 105 -1.43 20.71 12.92
N ILE A 106 -0.31 20.84 12.21
CA ILE A 106 0.25 22.14 11.76
C ILE A 106 -0.74 22.99 10.95
N LEU A 107 -1.50 22.39 10.03
CA LEU A 107 -2.39 23.11 9.11
C LEU A 107 -3.57 23.80 9.82
N GLU A 108 -4.10 23.19 10.88
CA GLU A 108 -5.23 23.73 11.63
C GLU A 108 -4.76 24.70 12.72
N LEU A 109 -3.63 24.39 13.38
CA LEU A 109 -3.13 25.15 14.52
C LEU A 109 -2.41 26.45 14.13
N ARG A 110 -1.84 26.53 12.91
CA ARG A 110 -1.25 27.79 12.39
C ARG A 110 -2.25 28.94 12.37
N LYS A 111 -3.54 28.64 12.13
CA LYS A 111 -4.62 29.64 12.10
C LYS A 111 -5.06 30.10 13.49
N LYS A 112 -4.57 29.45 14.55
CA LYS A 112 -5.05 29.61 15.93
C LYS A 112 -4.06 30.32 16.85
N GLY A 113 -3.01 30.92 16.28
CA GLY A 113 -2.15 31.91 16.94
C GLY A 113 -0.95 31.33 17.71
N PHE A 114 -0.59 30.07 17.51
CA PHE A 114 0.66 29.51 18.07
C PHE A 114 1.88 30.08 17.35
N GLU A 115 2.93 30.40 18.12
CA GLU A 115 4.20 30.82 17.54
C GLU A 115 4.92 29.64 16.90
N GLY A 116 5.29 29.79 15.63
CA GLY A 116 5.99 28.76 14.86
C GLY A 116 7.51 28.91 14.93
N ARG A 117 8.22 27.79 15.00
CA ARG A 117 9.66 27.67 14.70
C ARG A 117 9.89 26.49 13.76
N ARG A 118 10.88 26.58 12.86
CA ARG A 118 11.28 25.47 11.98
C ARG A 118 12.59 24.85 12.47
N LEU A 119 12.78 23.56 12.19
CA LEU A 119 14.00 22.80 12.54
C LEU A 119 14.99 22.72 11.37
N GLY A 120 14.89 23.64 10.41
CA GLY A 120 15.62 23.64 9.15
C GLY A 120 14.88 23.00 7.98
N PRO A 121 15.53 22.93 6.80
CA PRO A 121 14.87 22.64 5.52
C PRO A 121 14.71 21.14 5.20
N LYS A 122 15.37 20.25 5.95
CA LYS A 122 15.35 18.80 5.69
C LYS A 122 14.42 18.09 6.68
N GLN A 123 13.63 17.17 6.15
CA GLN A 123 12.68 16.39 6.94
C GLN A 123 13.40 15.43 7.90
N MET A 124 12.83 15.26 9.09
CA MET A 124 13.29 14.39 10.16
C MET A 124 12.14 13.47 10.59
N THR A 125 12.46 12.33 11.20
CA THR A 125 11.46 11.53 11.93
C THR A 125 11.00 12.27 13.19
N THR A 126 9.85 11.89 13.75
CA THR A 126 9.26 12.60 14.91
C THR A 126 10.21 12.59 16.11
N ASP A 127 10.81 11.44 16.42
CA ASP A 127 11.78 11.31 17.51
C ASP A 127 13.04 12.16 17.28
N THR A 128 13.53 12.22 16.03
CA THR A 128 14.66 13.06 15.66
C THR A 128 14.31 14.53 15.80
N ALA A 129 13.12 14.95 15.35
CA ALA A 129 12.66 16.33 15.48
C ALA A 129 12.57 16.76 16.96
N VAL A 130 12.02 15.90 17.82
CA VAL A 130 11.98 16.12 19.27
C VAL A 130 13.39 16.19 19.86
N ARG A 131 14.29 15.29 19.45
CA ARG A 131 15.68 15.26 19.91
C ARG A 131 16.45 16.52 19.50
N VAL A 132 16.30 16.97 18.26
CA VAL A 132 16.91 18.23 17.78
C VAL A 132 16.35 19.40 18.57
N THR A 133 15.05 19.45 18.79
CA THR A 133 14.42 20.50 19.61
C THR A 133 15.03 20.52 21.01
N ARG A 134 15.16 19.36 21.66
CA ARG A 134 15.81 19.20 22.97
C ARG A 134 17.25 19.72 22.97
N ILE A 135 18.07 19.31 21.99
CA ILE A 135 19.46 19.75 21.84
C ILE A 135 19.55 21.27 21.70
N VAL A 136 18.63 21.86 20.93
CA VAL A 136 18.61 23.31 20.72
C VAL A 136 18.21 24.05 21.98
N VAL A 137 17.10 23.65 22.62
CA VAL A 137 16.46 24.47 23.66
C VAL A 137 16.96 24.17 25.08
N GLN A 138 17.42 22.94 25.33
CA GLN A 138 17.95 22.52 26.62
C GLN A 138 19.48 22.49 26.62
N ASP A 139 20.09 21.89 25.59
CA ASP A 139 21.56 21.78 25.49
C ASP A 139 22.19 23.08 24.89
N LYS A 140 21.35 24.05 24.50
CA LYS A 140 21.71 25.38 23.99
C LYS A 140 22.61 25.35 22.76
N VAL A 141 22.44 24.35 21.89
CA VAL A 141 23.19 24.20 20.64
C VAL A 141 22.39 24.80 19.48
N PRO A 142 22.94 25.76 18.70
CA PRO A 142 22.26 26.29 17.52
C PRO A 142 21.84 25.18 16.54
N VAL A 143 20.65 25.32 15.93
CA VAL A 143 20.06 24.26 15.07
C VAL A 143 20.93 23.88 13.87
N ASP A 144 21.75 24.80 13.38
CA ASP A 144 22.72 24.61 12.29
C ASP A 144 24.04 23.98 12.74
N GLN A 145 24.32 23.97 14.04
CA GLN A 145 25.49 23.35 14.67
C GLN A 145 25.22 21.95 15.21
N VAL A 146 23.97 21.49 15.21
CA VAL A 146 23.62 20.11 15.56
C VAL A 146 24.31 19.16 14.58
N PRO A 147 25.02 18.13 15.06
CA PRO A 147 25.75 17.23 14.18
C PRO A 147 24.75 16.32 13.46
N TYR A 148 24.53 16.56 12.17
CA TYR A 148 23.57 15.79 11.36
C TYR A 148 24.24 14.71 10.53
N LEU A 149 23.46 13.67 10.22
CA LEU A 149 23.67 12.79 9.08
C LEU A 149 22.45 12.92 8.16
N ASP A 150 22.72 13.33 6.93
CA ASP A 150 21.69 13.43 5.90
C ASP A 150 21.66 12.12 5.12
N PHE A 151 20.49 11.47 5.15
CA PHE A 151 20.24 10.22 4.46
C PHE A 151 21.29 9.13 4.74
N PRO A 152 21.51 8.77 6.02
CA PRO A 152 22.56 7.83 6.39
C PRO A 152 22.31 6.45 5.80
N GLU A 153 23.36 5.85 5.23
CA GLU A 153 23.37 4.44 4.84
C GLU A 153 23.63 3.56 6.08
N LEU A 154 22.64 2.74 6.42
CA LEU A 154 22.75 1.72 7.47
C LEU A 154 23.25 0.42 6.85
N LYS A 155 24.47 0.01 7.18
CA LYS A 155 25.03 -1.29 6.77
C LYS A 155 24.67 -2.35 7.82
N PHE A 156 23.98 -3.39 7.40
CA PHE A 156 23.57 -4.52 8.24
C PHE A 156 24.59 -5.67 8.16
N ASN A 157 25.24 -5.86 7.00
CA ASN A 157 26.34 -6.79 6.78
C ASN A 157 27.14 -6.40 5.52
N GLU A 158 28.14 -7.20 5.11
CA GLU A 158 29.00 -6.95 3.95
C GLU A 158 28.25 -6.81 2.61
N HIS A 159 27.00 -7.23 2.54
CA HIS A 159 26.20 -7.27 1.31
C HIS A 159 24.85 -6.55 1.41
N GLU A 160 24.53 -5.97 2.57
CA GLU A 160 23.21 -5.43 2.85
C GLU A 160 23.32 -4.07 3.53
N SER A 161 22.74 -3.07 2.89
CA SER A 161 22.61 -1.72 3.41
C SER A 161 21.27 -1.10 3.02
N THR A 162 20.86 -0.05 3.72
CA THR A 162 19.68 0.74 3.40
C THR A 162 19.94 2.20 3.71
N GLU A 163 19.68 3.08 2.75
CA GLU A 163 19.72 4.52 2.94
C GLU A 163 18.42 4.99 3.59
N MET A 164 18.53 5.74 4.67
CA MET A 164 17.36 6.29 5.36
C MET A 164 16.89 7.57 4.65
N PRO A 165 15.57 7.81 4.46
CA PRO A 165 15.07 8.92 3.65
C PRO A 165 14.98 10.26 4.40
N PHE A 166 15.53 10.34 5.62
CA PHE A 166 15.44 11.51 6.48
C PHE A 166 16.80 11.92 7.04
N ARG A 167 16.85 13.14 7.59
CA ARG A 167 17.96 13.63 8.40
C ARG A 167 17.89 13.05 9.81
N TYR A 168 19.03 12.66 10.37
CA TYR A 168 19.19 12.15 11.74
C TYR A 168 20.27 12.93 12.48
N VAL A 169 20.23 12.90 13.82
CA VAL A 169 21.36 13.37 14.64
C VAL A 169 22.47 12.32 14.61
N LYS A 170 23.71 12.75 14.41
CA LYS A 170 24.92 11.93 14.46
C LYS A 170 25.29 11.66 15.92
N GLY A 171 25.39 10.39 16.28
CA GLY A 171 25.88 9.94 17.58
C GLY A 171 27.40 10.03 17.69
N GLU A 172 27.91 9.86 18.90
CA GLU A 172 29.34 9.86 19.20
C GLU A 172 30.10 8.73 18.46
N ASP A 173 29.42 7.62 18.16
CA ASP A 173 29.93 6.50 17.38
C ASP A 173 29.95 6.77 15.86
N GLY A 174 29.57 7.98 15.45
CA GLY A 174 29.49 8.41 14.06
C GLY A 174 28.27 7.88 13.29
N LYS A 175 27.37 7.14 13.93
CA LYS A 175 26.14 6.57 13.34
C LYS A 175 24.92 7.43 13.65
N PRO A 176 23.80 7.29 12.91
CA PRO A 176 22.59 8.03 13.25
C PRO A 176 21.96 7.52 14.55
N ILE A 177 21.56 8.45 15.42
CA ILE A 177 20.79 8.15 16.63
C ILE A 177 19.35 7.83 16.22
N MET A 178 18.92 6.60 16.53
CA MET A 178 17.57 6.10 16.29
C MET A 178 17.22 5.03 17.34
N PRO A 179 15.93 4.70 17.54
CA PRO A 179 15.54 3.66 18.51
C PRO A 179 16.29 2.34 18.24
N LYS A 180 16.83 1.67 19.26
CA LYS A 180 17.60 0.41 19.06
C LYS A 180 16.79 -0.67 18.34
N LYS A 181 15.49 -0.72 18.61
CA LYS A 181 14.54 -1.61 17.91
C LYS A 181 14.23 -1.13 16.48
N TYR A 182 14.62 0.07 16.03
CA TYR A 182 14.62 0.43 14.61
C TYR A 182 15.64 -0.40 13.85
N LEU A 183 16.84 -0.61 14.35
CA LEU A 183 17.78 -1.51 13.66
C LEU A 183 17.25 -2.94 13.65
N MET A 184 16.54 -3.36 14.70
CA MET A 184 15.86 -4.65 14.71
C MET A 184 14.68 -4.64 13.73
N MET A 185 13.80 -3.65 13.72
CA MET A 185 12.60 -3.50 12.88
C MET A 185 12.93 -3.23 11.41
N LEU A 186 13.95 -2.44 11.12
CA LEU A 186 14.60 -2.31 9.83
C LEU A 186 15.27 -3.62 9.49
N SER A 187 16.00 -4.26 10.40
CA SER A 187 16.43 -5.63 10.17
C SER A 187 15.26 -6.58 10.04
N TYR A 188 14.04 -6.27 10.48
CA TYR A 188 12.75 -6.99 10.40
C TYR A 188 11.86 -6.42 9.31
N LEU A 189 12.32 -5.48 8.49
CA LEU A 189 11.67 -4.98 7.28
C LEU A 189 12.56 -5.29 6.09
N THR A 190 13.87 -5.28 6.31
CA THR A 190 14.85 -6.10 5.60
C THR A 190 14.76 -7.58 6.00
N LYS A 191 14.27 -7.93 7.21
CA LYS A 191 13.80 -9.28 7.58
C LYS A 191 12.28 -9.50 7.55
N SER A 192 11.44 -8.54 7.21
CA SER A 192 10.09 -8.84 6.68
C SER A 192 10.15 -8.92 5.16
N ARG A 193 11.19 -8.34 4.56
CA ARG A 193 11.92 -8.91 3.41
C ARG A 193 12.52 -10.30 3.70
N TRP A 194 12.58 -10.80 4.95
CA TRP A 194 12.90 -12.19 5.41
C TRP A 194 11.73 -12.99 6.01
N LEU A 195 10.56 -12.47 6.36
CA LEU A 195 9.36 -13.31 6.59
C LEU A 195 8.65 -13.51 5.25
N LEU A 196 8.82 -12.55 4.33
CA LEU A 196 8.78 -12.78 2.89
C LEU A 196 10.05 -13.51 2.40
N GLY A 197 11.22 -13.27 2.99
CA GLY A 197 12.52 -13.81 2.54
C GLY A 197 13.04 -15.10 3.17
N GLN A 198 12.33 -15.70 4.11
CA GLN A 198 12.47 -17.12 4.43
C GLN A 198 11.84 -17.95 3.29
N ASN A 199 11.11 -17.30 2.38
CA ASN A 199 10.84 -17.80 1.03
C ASN A 199 11.66 -17.11 -0.09
N ILE A 200 12.02 -15.82 -0.02
CA ILE A 200 12.77 -15.12 -1.09
C ILE A 200 14.29 -15.41 -1.13
N SER A 201 14.93 -15.83 -0.03
CA SER A 201 16.31 -16.33 -0.07
C SER A 201 16.43 -17.70 -0.75
N GLN A 202 15.35 -18.51 -0.77
CA GLN A 202 15.24 -19.65 -1.70
C GLN A 202 15.17 -19.14 -3.15
N TRP A 203 14.36 -18.12 -3.43
CA TRP A 203 14.16 -17.63 -4.80
C TRP A 203 15.39 -16.95 -5.44
N ARG A 204 16.29 -16.32 -4.66
CA ARG A 204 17.59 -15.83 -5.18
C ARG A 204 18.44 -16.94 -5.81
N ARG A 205 18.32 -18.18 -5.31
CA ARG A 205 18.97 -19.38 -5.88
C ARG A 205 18.13 -20.08 -6.95
N CYS A 206 16.82 -19.86 -7.00
CA CYS A 206 15.93 -20.53 -7.96
C CYS A 206 15.92 -19.91 -9.36
N PHE A 207 16.35 -18.66 -9.53
CA PHE A 207 16.38 -18.00 -10.84
C PHE A 207 17.76 -18.04 -11.53
N SER A 208 18.81 -18.41 -10.81
CA SER A 208 20.17 -18.55 -11.34
C SER A 208 20.28 -19.85 -12.13
N GLN A 209 20.04 -19.79 -13.44
CA GLN A 209 20.50 -20.85 -14.33
C GLN A 209 21.98 -20.61 -14.67
N SER A 210 22.77 -21.70 -14.65
CA SER A 210 24.10 -21.76 -15.26
C SER A 210 23.96 -21.54 -16.77
N THR A 211 23.83 -20.29 -17.17
CA THR A 211 23.89 -19.87 -18.56
C THR A 211 25.23 -19.17 -18.75
N SER A 212 25.94 -19.52 -19.82
CA SER A 212 27.11 -18.74 -20.24
C SER A 212 26.63 -17.30 -20.43
N ARG A 213 27.26 -16.34 -19.72
CA ARG A 213 26.92 -14.91 -19.83
C ARG A 213 26.93 -14.53 -21.31
N ARG A 214 25.76 -14.40 -21.91
CA ARG A 214 25.62 -13.94 -23.30
C ARG A 214 25.90 -12.45 -23.28
N SER A 215 26.99 -12.04 -23.91
CA SER A 215 27.35 -10.62 -24.03
C SER A 215 26.35 -9.90 -24.93
N SER A 216 25.83 -8.76 -24.48
CA SER A 216 24.95 -7.87 -25.23
C SER A 216 25.54 -6.46 -25.32
N ASN A 217 24.98 -5.65 -26.20
CA ASN A 217 25.23 -4.22 -26.14
C ASN A 217 24.58 -3.67 -24.86
N PRO A 218 25.16 -2.62 -24.22
CA PRO A 218 24.49 -1.93 -23.14
C PRO A 218 23.04 -1.57 -23.49
N LEU A 219 22.14 -1.78 -22.55
CA LEU A 219 20.70 -1.63 -22.75
C LEU A 219 20.30 -0.16 -22.71
N ARG A 220 19.52 0.25 -23.70
CA ARG A 220 18.82 1.53 -23.75
C ARG A 220 17.34 1.24 -23.71
N ILE A 221 16.76 1.42 -22.53
CA ILE A 221 15.47 0.87 -22.16
C ILE A 221 14.40 1.95 -22.25
N LEU A 222 13.29 1.64 -22.92
CA LEU A 222 12.03 2.34 -22.69
C LEU A 222 11.19 1.52 -21.70
N PHE A 223 10.97 2.07 -20.51
CA PHE A 223 10.11 1.48 -19.49
C PHE A 223 8.70 2.07 -19.57
N CYS A 224 7.70 1.21 -19.69
CA CYS A 224 6.29 1.57 -19.82
C CYS A 224 5.51 1.02 -18.61
N GLY A 225 4.96 1.92 -17.79
CA GLY A 225 4.22 1.54 -16.58
C GLY A 225 3.57 2.76 -15.92
N SER A 226 2.51 2.57 -15.13
CA SER A 226 1.75 3.69 -14.56
C SER A 226 1.09 3.43 -13.21
N ASP A 227 1.25 2.23 -12.66
CA ASP A 227 0.68 1.84 -11.36
C ASP A 227 1.77 1.45 -10.35
N GLU A 228 1.36 1.14 -9.13
CA GLU A 228 2.27 0.80 -8.04
C GLU A 228 3.07 -0.49 -8.30
N PHE A 229 2.45 -1.48 -8.96
CA PHE A 229 3.13 -2.70 -9.37
C PHE A 229 4.31 -2.40 -10.31
N SER A 230 4.10 -1.50 -11.29
CA SER A 230 5.13 -1.06 -12.22
C SER A 230 6.22 -0.20 -11.55
N CYS A 231 5.86 0.59 -10.54
CA CYS A 231 6.82 1.42 -9.80
C CYS A 231 7.90 0.59 -9.10
N ALA A 232 7.55 -0.58 -8.55
CA ALA A 232 8.54 -1.49 -7.95
C ALA A 232 9.58 -1.95 -8.98
N SER A 233 9.12 -2.30 -10.19
CA SER A 233 9.99 -2.71 -11.30
C SER A 233 10.85 -1.56 -11.80
N LEU A 234 10.28 -0.35 -11.97
CA LEU A 234 11.02 0.83 -12.40
C LEU A 234 12.15 1.19 -11.42
N LYS A 235 11.85 1.21 -10.11
CA LYS A 235 12.84 1.47 -9.06
C LYS A 235 14.00 0.48 -9.15
N ALA A 236 13.70 -0.82 -9.25
CA ALA A 236 14.72 -1.86 -9.32
C ALA A 236 15.59 -1.76 -10.59
N VAL A 237 15.00 -1.43 -11.75
CA VAL A 237 15.74 -1.22 -13.00
C VAL A 237 16.62 0.04 -12.92
N HIS A 238 16.11 1.12 -12.32
CA HIS A 238 16.88 2.36 -12.13
C HIS A 238 18.06 2.18 -11.16
N GLU A 239 17.86 1.43 -10.07
CA GLU A 239 18.94 1.03 -9.16
C GLU A 239 20.01 0.20 -9.90
N GLU A 240 19.59 -0.74 -10.75
CA GLU A 240 20.52 -1.55 -11.54
C GLU A 240 21.29 -0.71 -12.56
N GLN A 241 20.63 0.25 -13.21
CA GLN A 241 21.27 1.20 -14.11
C GLN A 241 22.34 2.03 -13.39
N SER A 242 22.02 2.52 -12.19
CA SER A 242 22.95 3.32 -11.39
C SER A 242 24.17 2.51 -10.95
N ARG A 243 23.98 1.22 -10.66
CA ARG A 243 25.04 0.28 -10.24
C ARG A 243 25.87 -0.26 -11.40
N ASN A 244 25.26 -0.49 -12.56
CA ASN A 244 25.87 -1.20 -13.69
C ASN A 244 25.52 -0.54 -15.02
N LYS A 245 26.19 0.58 -15.31
CA LYS A 245 26.07 1.29 -16.60
C LYS A 245 26.53 0.46 -17.81
N GLY A 246 27.32 -0.60 -17.58
CA GLY A 246 27.71 -1.54 -18.63
C GLY A 246 26.56 -2.45 -19.06
N LEU A 247 25.60 -2.73 -18.17
CA LEU A 247 24.39 -3.47 -18.49
C LEU A 247 23.27 -2.55 -18.99
N ILE A 248 23.02 -1.43 -18.30
CA ILE A 248 21.96 -0.47 -18.66
C ILE A 248 22.59 0.91 -18.85
N GLU A 249 22.70 1.32 -20.11
CA GLU A 249 23.25 2.61 -20.53
C GLU A 249 22.26 3.75 -20.26
N SER A 250 21.00 3.60 -20.70
CA SER A 250 19.96 4.61 -20.48
C SER A 250 18.61 3.98 -20.16
N LEU A 251 17.80 4.75 -19.41
CA LEU A 251 16.47 4.39 -18.99
C LEU A 251 15.54 5.58 -19.22
N GLU A 252 14.60 5.42 -20.13
CA GLU A 252 13.52 6.37 -20.38
C GLU A 252 12.20 5.80 -19.87
N VAL A 253 11.30 6.67 -19.42
CA VAL A 253 10.06 6.26 -18.76
C VAL A 253 8.87 6.84 -19.49
N MET A 254 7.91 5.98 -19.83
CA MET A 254 6.60 6.35 -20.34
C MET A 254 5.50 5.93 -19.37
N ALA A 255 4.74 6.91 -18.91
CA ALA A 255 3.54 6.71 -18.10
C ALA A 255 2.31 7.28 -18.81
N LEU A 256 1.15 6.71 -18.50
CA LEU A 256 -0.14 7.20 -18.96
C LEU A 256 -0.46 8.53 -18.26
N PRO A 257 -0.85 9.57 -19.01
CA PRO A 257 -1.18 10.85 -18.41
C PRO A 257 -2.41 10.71 -17.50
N PRO A 258 -2.49 11.44 -16.39
CA PRO A 258 -3.68 11.44 -15.55
C PRO A 258 -4.86 12.08 -16.29
N LYS A 259 -6.04 11.48 -16.14
CA LYS A 259 -7.32 11.94 -16.70
C LYS A 259 -8.31 12.16 -15.55
N ARG A 260 -8.87 13.37 -15.47
CA ARG A 260 -9.94 13.67 -14.52
C ARG A 260 -11.23 12.95 -14.92
N THR A 261 -11.89 12.33 -13.95
CA THR A 261 -13.12 11.54 -14.09
C THR A 261 -14.04 11.73 -12.88
N GLY A 262 -15.25 11.16 -12.93
CA GLY A 262 -16.25 11.27 -11.87
C GLY A 262 -17.11 12.52 -11.97
N ARG A 263 -18.14 12.61 -11.11
CA ARG A 263 -19.03 13.78 -11.06
C ARG A 263 -18.24 15.01 -10.66
N GLY A 264 -18.26 16.05 -11.49
CA GLY A 264 -17.49 17.27 -11.27
C GLY A 264 -15.97 17.11 -11.43
N PHE A 265 -15.49 16.07 -12.13
CA PHE A 265 -14.05 15.85 -12.38
C PHE A 265 -13.19 15.71 -11.12
N SER A 266 -13.79 15.22 -10.03
CA SER A 266 -13.19 15.15 -8.69
C SER A 266 -12.19 14.01 -8.48
N SER A 267 -12.09 13.05 -9.41
CA SER A 267 -11.19 11.89 -9.30
C SER A 267 -10.21 11.82 -10.48
N LEU A 268 -9.01 11.30 -10.25
CA LEU A 268 -8.02 11.06 -11.31
C LEU A 268 -7.97 9.56 -11.64
N LYS A 269 -7.89 9.25 -12.94
CA LYS A 269 -7.64 7.89 -13.47
C LYS A 269 -6.59 7.95 -14.56
N GLN A 270 -5.97 6.84 -14.92
CA GLN A 270 -5.05 6.79 -16.06
C GLN A 270 -5.80 7.10 -17.37
N GLY A 271 -5.21 7.99 -18.17
CA GLY A 271 -5.66 8.34 -19.50
C GLY A 271 -5.28 7.30 -20.55
N LYS A 272 -5.36 7.70 -21.82
CA LYS A 272 -4.87 6.89 -22.95
C LYS A 272 -3.73 7.66 -23.61
N SER A 273 -2.68 6.94 -23.97
CA SER A 273 -1.60 7.42 -24.83
C SER A 273 -1.33 6.35 -25.89
N ARG A 274 -0.44 6.62 -26.85
CA ARG A 274 0.04 5.63 -27.81
C ARG A 274 1.55 5.76 -27.94
N ILE A 275 2.22 4.64 -28.16
CA ILE A 275 3.64 4.63 -28.52
C ILE A 275 3.69 4.64 -30.05
N ASP A 276 4.04 5.78 -30.64
CA ASP A 276 4.11 5.91 -32.11
C ASP A 276 5.53 5.63 -32.66
N LYS A 277 6.56 5.97 -31.87
CA LYS A 277 7.99 5.76 -32.14
C LYS A 277 8.73 5.51 -30.81
N LEU A 278 9.78 4.70 -30.84
CA LEU A 278 10.72 4.61 -29.72
C LEU A 278 11.68 5.81 -29.72
N PRO A 279 12.20 6.20 -28.55
CA PRO A 279 13.36 7.08 -28.47
C PRO A 279 14.55 6.55 -29.29
N ASP A 280 15.39 7.45 -29.76
CA ASP A 280 16.46 7.08 -30.68
C ASP A 280 17.48 6.16 -29.99
N GLY A 281 17.74 5.02 -30.63
CA GLY A 281 18.67 4.02 -30.13
C GLY A 281 18.10 3.05 -29.09
N THR A 282 16.83 3.18 -28.65
CA THR A 282 16.19 2.19 -27.76
C THR A 282 16.33 0.78 -28.33
N ASN A 283 16.85 -0.14 -27.52
CA ASN A 283 17.11 -1.52 -27.96
C ASN A 283 16.31 -2.57 -27.16
N LEU A 284 15.61 -2.16 -26.11
CA LEU A 284 14.70 -3.00 -25.33
C LEU A 284 13.51 -2.20 -24.81
N VAL A 285 12.30 -2.75 -24.91
CA VAL A 285 11.09 -2.21 -24.27
C VAL A 285 10.74 -3.05 -23.05
N ILE A 286 10.45 -2.44 -21.91
CA ILE A 286 9.94 -3.13 -20.73
C ILE A 286 8.55 -2.60 -20.43
N ALA A 287 7.52 -3.44 -20.53
CA ALA A 287 6.16 -3.10 -20.13
C ALA A 287 5.81 -3.80 -18.82
N VAL A 288 5.38 -3.05 -17.81
CA VAL A 288 4.88 -3.61 -16.55
C VAL A 288 3.60 -2.88 -16.22
N SER A 289 2.48 -3.61 -16.21
CA SER A 289 1.14 -3.06 -15.95
C SER A 289 0.82 -1.77 -16.73
N PHE A 290 1.20 -1.74 -18.01
CA PHE A 290 1.05 -0.54 -18.85
C PHE A 290 -0.36 -0.39 -19.45
N GLY A 291 -1.09 -1.51 -19.61
CA GLY A 291 -2.47 -1.50 -20.11
C GLY A 291 -2.65 -1.09 -21.57
N LEU A 292 -1.56 -0.85 -22.32
CA LEU A 292 -1.57 -0.53 -23.74
C LEU A 292 -0.71 -1.49 -24.54
N PHE A 293 -1.15 -1.72 -25.78
CA PHE A 293 -0.42 -2.51 -26.74
C PHE A 293 0.76 -1.72 -27.32
N VAL A 294 1.95 -2.31 -27.36
CA VAL A 294 3.11 -1.74 -28.06
C VAL A 294 2.98 -2.13 -29.53
N PRO A 295 2.79 -1.19 -30.48
CA PRO A 295 2.55 -1.55 -31.86
C PRO A 295 3.66 -2.44 -32.45
N PRO A 296 3.35 -3.40 -33.34
CA PRO A 296 4.32 -4.39 -33.79
C PRO A 296 5.55 -3.75 -34.46
N ARG A 297 5.33 -2.68 -35.24
CA ARG A 297 6.39 -1.89 -35.86
C ARG A 297 7.35 -1.29 -34.84
N VAL A 298 6.82 -0.79 -33.72
CA VAL A 298 7.59 -0.17 -32.65
C VAL A 298 8.37 -1.25 -31.89
N LEU A 299 7.72 -2.35 -31.51
CA LEU A 299 8.36 -3.45 -30.80
C LEU A 299 9.51 -4.07 -31.61
N ARG A 300 9.31 -4.31 -32.91
CA ARG A 300 10.33 -4.85 -33.82
C ARG A 300 11.50 -3.91 -34.10
N SER A 301 11.35 -2.61 -33.82
CA SER A 301 12.46 -1.65 -33.96
C SER A 301 13.47 -1.74 -32.82
N ALA A 302 13.06 -2.28 -31.66
CA ALA A 302 13.97 -2.61 -30.57
C ALA A 302 14.70 -3.92 -30.88
N LYS A 303 16.05 -3.90 -30.89
CA LYS A 303 16.90 -5.07 -31.19
C LYS A 303 16.52 -6.32 -30.39
N TYR A 304 16.17 -6.15 -29.12
CA TYR A 304 15.82 -7.23 -28.20
C TYR A 304 14.31 -7.38 -27.98
N GLY A 305 13.49 -6.67 -28.76
CA GLY A 305 12.04 -6.65 -28.61
C GLY A 305 11.63 -6.04 -27.28
N GLY A 306 10.87 -6.78 -26.47
CA GLY A 306 10.51 -6.32 -25.15
C GLY A 306 10.14 -7.41 -24.17
N LEU A 307 10.05 -7.02 -22.90
CA LEU A 307 9.74 -7.87 -21.76
C LEU A 307 8.49 -7.39 -21.06
N ASN A 308 7.79 -8.33 -20.41
CA ASN A 308 6.69 -8.05 -19.53
C ASN A 308 6.78 -8.87 -18.24
N VAL A 309 6.45 -8.22 -17.12
CA VAL A 309 6.29 -8.87 -15.81
C VAL A 309 4.79 -9.05 -15.56
N HIS A 310 4.36 -10.31 -15.53
CA HIS A 310 2.96 -10.68 -15.37
C HIS A 310 2.72 -11.33 -14.00
N PRO A 311 1.82 -10.83 -13.14
CA PRO A 311 1.59 -11.38 -11.80
C PRO A 311 0.64 -12.59 -11.82
N SER A 312 0.96 -13.59 -12.64
CA SER A 312 0.43 -14.95 -12.51
C SER A 312 1.45 -15.96 -13.04
N LEU A 313 1.25 -17.26 -12.75
CA LEU A 313 2.00 -18.36 -13.38
C LEU A 313 1.40 -18.66 -14.76
N LEU A 314 2.06 -18.24 -15.85
CA LEU A 314 1.68 -18.60 -17.23
C LEU A 314 2.19 -20.01 -17.60
N PRO A 315 1.52 -20.83 -18.42
CA PRO A 315 0.20 -20.65 -19.03
C PRO A 315 -0.95 -21.47 -18.39
N GLU A 316 -0.68 -22.58 -17.71
CA GLU A 316 -1.70 -23.50 -17.16
C GLU A 316 -2.34 -22.93 -15.89
N GLY A 317 -3.68 -22.82 -15.84
CA GLY A 317 -4.41 -22.20 -14.73
C GLY A 317 -4.18 -20.69 -14.60
N SER A 318 -3.48 -20.12 -15.58
CA SER A 318 -2.99 -18.74 -15.57
C SER A 318 -4.10 -17.72 -15.78
N LEU A 319 -3.92 -16.53 -15.22
CA LEU A 319 -4.84 -15.41 -15.33
C LEU A 319 -4.29 -14.41 -16.35
N ARG A 320 -4.44 -14.72 -17.65
CA ARG A 320 -3.94 -13.84 -18.72
C ARG A 320 -4.74 -12.55 -18.81
N GLY A 321 -4.12 -11.47 -19.22
CA GLY A 321 -4.81 -10.21 -19.47
C GLY A 321 -4.69 -9.23 -18.31
N PRO A 322 -5.56 -8.22 -18.26
CA PRO A 322 -5.27 -6.98 -17.55
C PRO A 322 -5.51 -7.01 -16.04
N ALA A 323 -6.16 -8.03 -15.46
CA ALA A 323 -6.49 -8.04 -14.02
C ALA A 323 -6.18 -9.36 -13.26
N PRO A 324 -5.01 -9.99 -13.44
CA PRO A 324 -4.65 -11.24 -12.76
C PRO A 324 -4.80 -11.22 -11.23
N ILE A 325 -4.27 -10.20 -10.55
CA ILE A 325 -4.34 -10.10 -9.08
C ILE A 325 -5.80 -10.09 -8.60
N HIS A 326 -6.68 -9.41 -9.33
CA HIS A 326 -8.10 -9.30 -8.96
C HIS A 326 -8.79 -10.65 -9.11
N HIS A 327 -8.57 -11.33 -10.25
CA HIS A 327 -9.19 -12.63 -10.52
C HIS A 327 -8.67 -13.73 -9.60
N ALA A 328 -7.41 -13.67 -9.16
CA ALA A 328 -6.90 -14.63 -8.18
C ALA A 328 -7.67 -14.55 -6.87
N ILE A 329 -7.96 -13.33 -6.40
CA ILE A 329 -8.80 -13.11 -5.22
C ILE A 329 -10.25 -13.55 -5.49
N LEU A 330 -10.83 -13.19 -6.64
CA LEU A 330 -12.21 -13.58 -6.97
C LEU A 330 -12.39 -15.10 -7.01
N ARG A 331 -11.46 -15.85 -7.62
CA ARG A 331 -11.47 -17.32 -7.66
C ARG A 331 -11.17 -17.97 -6.31
N GLY A 332 -10.62 -17.22 -5.36
CA GLY A 332 -10.18 -17.78 -4.07
C GLY A 332 -8.92 -18.63 -4.20
N ASP A 333 -8.02 -18.26 -5.12
CA ASP A 333 -6.77 -19.00 -5.33
C ASP A 333 -5.93 -18.97 -4.05
N SER A 334 -5.44 -20.14 -3.62
CA SER A 334 -4.55 -20.26 -2.45
C SER A 334 -3.11 -19.86 -2.76
N HIS A 335 -2.72 -19.86 -4.03
CA HIS A 335 -1.40 -19.51 -4.52
C HIS A 335 -1.51 -18.73 -5.83
N ILE A 336 -0.59 -17.78 -6.02
CA ILE A 336 -0.40 -17.03 -7.26
C ILE A 336 1.09 -16.99 -7.57
N GLY A 337 1.52 -16.50 -8.73
CA GLY A 337 2.95 -16.37 -8.99
C GLY A 337 3.24 -15.17 -9.87
N VAL A 338 4.49 -15.07 -10.31
CA VAL A 338 4.94 -14.03 -11.23
C VAL A 338 5.69 -14.69 -12.38
N SER A 339 5.50 -14.16 -13.58
CA SER A 339 6.17 -14.59 -14.80
C SER A 339 6.86 -13.42 -15.48
N LEU A 340 8.11 -13.61 -15.87
CA LEU A 340 8.82 -12.77 -16.83
C LEU A 340 8.68 -13.41 -18.20
N GLN A 341 8.10 -12.69 -19.14
CA GLN A 341 7.90 -13.15 -20.52
C GLN A 341 8.41 -12.11 -21.52
N THR A 342 8.58 -12.51 -22.77
CA THR A 342 8.71 -11.53 -23.87
C THR A 342 7.37 -10.84 -24.12
N LEU A 343 7.40 -9.65 -24.73
CA LEU A 343 6.21 -9.08 -25.34
C LEU A 343 5.89 -9.80 -26.66
N ASP A 344 4.61 -10.05 -26.89
CA ASP A 344 4.10 -10.57 -28.16
C ASP A 344 3.53 -9.41 -28.99
N ASP A 345 3.72 -9.50 -30.31
CA ASP A 345 3.36 -8.42 -31.23
C ASP A 345 1.94 -8.55 -31.81
N LYS A 346 1.12 -9.50 -31.32
CA LYS A 346 -0.31 -9.62 -31.67
C LYS A 346 -1.23 -9.65 -30.47
N SER A 347 -0.79 -10.23 -29.35
CA SER A 347 -1.66 -10.59 -28.23
C SER A 347 -1.03 -10.25 -26.87
N PHE A 348 -1.85 -9.81 -25.91
CA PHE A 348 -1.38 -9.61 -24.53
C PHE A 348 -1.06 -10.94 -23.86
N ASP A 349 0.05 -11.01 -23.14
CA ASP A 349 0.46 -12.20 -22.38
C ASP A 349 0.51 -13.49 -23.20
N HIS A 350 1.07 -13.43 -24.41
CA HIS A 350 1.32 -14.56 -25.31
C HIS A 350 2.81 -14.80 -25.61
N GLY A 351 3.71 -13.95 -25.08
CA GLY A 351 5.13 -14.03 -25.38
C GLY A 351 5.84 -15.17 -24.67
N THR A 352 7.06 -15.50 -25.03
CA THR A 352 7.76 -16.66 -24.46
C THR A 352 8.05 -16.43 -22.98
N VAL A 353 7.64 -17.33 -22.10
CA VAL A 353 8.01 -17.29 -20.67
C VAL A 353 9.50 -17.58 -20.51
N LEU A 354 10.21 -16.66 -19.86
CA LEU A 354 11.65 -16.70 -19.65
C LEU A 354 12.02 -17.16 -18.24
N SER A 355 11.25 -16.70 -17.25
CA SER A 355 11.42 -17.02 -15.84
C SER A 355 10.09 -16.91 -15.11
N GLN A 356 9.91 -17.69 -14.04
CA GLN A 356 8.71 -17.66 -13.22
C GLN A 356 9.04 -18.07 -11.80
N THR A 357 8.25 -17.60 -10.84
CA THR A 357 8.23 -18.17 -9.49
C THR A 357 7.94 -19.67 -9.57
N PRO A 358 8.75 -20.53 -8.95
CA PRO A 358 8.49 -21.96 -8.92
C PRO A 358 7.14 -22.34 -8.30
N ARG A 359 6.63 -23.50 -8.73
CA ARG A 359 5.36 -24.05 -8.24
C ARG A 359 5.47 -24.47 -6.75
N PRO A 360 4.39 -24.38 -5.97
CA PRO A 360 3.02 -24.01 -6.36
C PRO A 360 2.79 -22.50 -6.58
N GLY A 361 3.77 -21.66 -6.29
CA GLY A 361 3.68 -20.20 -6.32
C GLY A 361 3.86 -19.58 -4.95
N ILE A 362 3.53 -18.31 -4.84
CA ILE A 362 3.47 -17.51 -3.62
C ILE A 362 2.09 -17.69 -2.98
N PRO A 363 2.00 -18.08 -1.70
CA PRO A 363 0.74 -18.19 -0.98
C PRO A 363 -0.03 -16.87 -0.98
N VAL A 364 -1.32 -16.93 -1.26
CA VAL A 364 -2.24 -15.78 -1.17
C VAL A 364 -2.76 -15.72 0.27
N PRO A 365 -2.51 -14.64 1.03
CA PRO A 365 -2.99 -14.55 2.40
C PRO A 365 -4.52 -14.63 2.46
N PRO A 366 -5.10 -15.34 3.45
CA PRO A 366 -6.54 -15.31 3.67
C PRO A 366 -7.02 -13.87 3.83
N SER A 367 -8.18 -13.57 3.26
CA SER A 367 -8.79 -12.24 3.37
C SER A 367 -7.99 -11.05 2.80
N CYS A 368 -6.89 -11.28 2.06
CA CYS A 368 -6.13 -10.19 1.48
C CYS A 368 -6.94 -9.32 0.51
N THR A 369 -6.57 -8.04 0.47
CA THR A 369 -7.02 -7.05 -0.49
C THR A 369 -6.16 -7.07 -1.76
N VAL A 370 -6.65 -6.42 -2.82
CA VAL A 370 -5.86 -6.25 -4.06
C VAL A 370 -4.54 -5.53 -3.80
N GLN A 371 -4.54 -4.54 -2.90
CA GLN A 371 -3.35 -3.77 -2.56
C GLN A 371 -2.31 -4.65 -1.86
N GLU A 372 -2.71 -5.38 -0.80
CA GLU A 372 -1.80 -6.25 -0.07
C GLU A 372 -1.19 -7.34 -0.96
N LEU A 373 -1.99 -7.91 -1.88
CA LEU A 373 -1.47 -8.89 -2.84
C LEU A 373 -0.55 -8.24 -3.88
N THR A 374 -0.80 -6.97 -4.24
CA THR A 374 0.11 -6.18 -5.11
C THR A 374 1.44 -5.92 -4.41
N ASP A 375 1.42 -5.50 -3.15
CA ASP A 375 2.60 -5.24 -2.32
C ASP A 375 3.44 -6.51 -2.12
N LEU A 376 2.79 -7.67 -2.08
CA LEU A 376 3.43 -8.98 -2.01
C LEU A 376 4.17 -9.34 -3.32
N LEU A 377 3.53 -9.10 -4.47
CA LEU A 377 4.01 -9.59 -5.77
C LEU A 377 4.94 -8.62 -6.50
N ALA A 378 4.75 -7.31 -6.34
CA ALA A 378 5.51 -6.29 -7.07
C ALA A 378 7.03 -6.37 -6.83
N PRO A 379 7.52 -6.57 -5.58
CA PRO A 379 8.95 -6.75 -5.33
C PRO A 379 9.52 -8.02 -5.96
N VAL A 380 8.74 -9.11 -5.98
CA VAL A 380 9.16 -10.39 -6.60
C VAL A 380 9.30 -10.23 -8.11
N GLY A 381 8.32 -9.58 -8.75
CA GLY A 381 8.38 -9.27 -10.18
C GLY A 381 9.54 -8.36 -10.55
N ALA A 382 9.78 -7.31 -9.75
CA ALA A 382 10.91 -6.41 -9.93
C ALA A 382 12.27 -7.14 -9.85
N GLN A 383 12.42 -8.02 -8.86
CA GLN A 383 13.64 -8.82 -8.70
C GLN A 383 13.83 -9.80 -9.87
N MET A 384 12.76 -10.48 -10.29
CA MET A 384 12.79 -11.40 -11.43
C MET A 384 13.19 -10.69 -12.72
N LEU A 385 12.68 -9.48 -12.94
CA LEU A 385 13.05 -8.64 -14.09
C LEU A 385 14.54 -8.31 -14.07
N VAL A 386 15.06 -7.73 -12.99
CA VAL A 386 16.48 -7.35 -12.89
C VAL A 386 17.40 -8.57 -13.03
N GLN A 387 17.04 -9.69 -12.42
CA GLN A 387 17.80 -10.93 -12.56
C GLN A 387 17.79 -11.42 -14.01
N GLY A 388 16.63 -11.38 -14.68
CA GLY A 388 16.52 -11.71 -16.10
C GLY A 388 17.33 -10.79 -17.02
N LEU A 389 17.48 -9.51 -16.67
CA LEU A 389 18.38 -8.60 -17.37
C LEU A 389 19.86 -8.98 -17.16
N ARG A 390 20.28 -9.27 -15.93
CA ARG A 390 21.66 -9.69 -15.61
C ARG A 390 22.05 -11.01 -16.29
N ASP A 391 21.11 -11.94 -16.37
CA ASP A 391 21.31 -13.26 -16.98
C ASP A 391 21.18 -13.23 -18.50
N GLY A 392 20.79 -12.09 -19.09
CA GLY A 392 20.65 -11.94 -20.54
C GLY A 392 19.48 -12.71 -21.14
N LEU A 393 18.41 -12.97 -20.38
CA LEU A 393 17.26 -13.77 -20.83
C LEU A 393 16.51 -13.14 -22.02
N TYR A 394 16.64 -11.82 -22.19
CA TYR A 394 16.09 -11.05 -23.31
C TYR A 394 16.85 -11.27 -24.63
N ILE A 395 17.98 -11.98 -24.64
CA ILE A 395 18.80 -12.19 -25.83
C ILE A 395 18.30 -13.42 -26.59
N PRO A 396 17.79 -13.27 -27.83
CA PRO A 396 17.39 -14.40 -28.65
C PRO A 396 18.59 -15.33 -28.99
N PRO A 397 18.37 -16.62 -29.30
CA PRO A 397 17.08 -17.31 -29.23
C PRO A 397 16.70 -17.58 -27.77
N HIS A 398 15.42 -17.37 -27.46
CA HIS A 398 14.87 -17.67 -26.14
C HIS A 398 14.70 -19.18 -26.00
N GLN A 399 15.23 -19.75 -24.92
CA GLN A 399 14.91 -21.13 -24.56
C GLN A 399 13.48 -21.16 -24.06
N ASN A 400 12.61 -21.77 -24.85
CA ASN A 400 11.23 -21.95 -24.47
C ASN A 400 11.16 -22.94 -23.30
N LYS A 401 10.76 -22.48 -22.10
CA LYS A 401 10.55 -23.34 -20.93
C LYS A 401 9.21 -24.09 -20.95
N GLY A 402 8.59 -24.22 -22.12
CA GLY A 402 7.40 -25.06 -22.35
C GLY A 402 6.15 -24.30 -22.79
N TRP A 403 6.26 -23.06 -23.28
CA TRP A 403 5.11 -22.33 -23.79
C TRP A 403 5.40 -21.23 -24.83
N LYS A 404 4.68 -21.30 -25.96
CA LYS A 404 4.26 -20.15 -26.77
C LYS A 404 2.74 -20.09 -26.80
N GLY A 405 2.17 -18.87 -26.79
CA GLY A 405 0.72 -18.63 -26.75
C GLY A 405 -0.12 -19.41 -27.77
N GLU A 406 0.45 -19.74 -28.92
CA GLU A 406 -0.18 -20.38 -30.06
C GLU A 406 -0.27 -21.92 -29.95
N GLU A 407 0.39 -22.55 -28.96
CA GLU A 407 0.59 -24.01 -28.87
C GLU A 407 -0.35 -24.73 -27.88
N LEU A 408 -1.32 -24.03 -27.25
CA LEU A 408 -2.21 -24.60 -26.23
C LEU A 408 -3.67 -24.72 -26.69
N ASP A 409 -4.37 -25.74 -26.18
CA ASP A 409 -5.81 -25.89 -26.36
C ASP A 409 -6.56 -24.71 -25.69
N PRO A 410 -7.57 -24.12 -26.34
CA PRO A 410 -8.29 -22.94 -25.82
C PRO A 410 -8.87 -23.11 -24.41
N GLY A 411 -9.20 -24.35 -24.00
CA GLY A 411 -9.77 -24.66 -22.68
C GLY A 411 -8.77 -24.63 -21.52
N GLN A 412 -7.47 -24.58 -21.79
CA GLN A 412 -6.42 -24.53 -20.76
C GLN A 412 -6.05 -23.09 -20.36
N LEU A 413 -6.67 -22.09 -20.99
CA LEU A 413 -6.36 -20.68 -20.82
C LEU A 413 -7.49 -19.97 -20.07
N VAL A 414 -7.18 -19.42 -18.89
CA VAL A 414 -8.14 -18.57 -18.15
C VAL A 414 -7.81 -17.11 -18.42
N HIS A 415 -8.74 -16.39 -19.05
CA HIS A 415 -8.60 -14.95 -19.26
C HIS A 415 -9.12 -14.20 -18.02
N ALA A 416 -8.34 -13.23 -17.56
CA ALA A 416 -8.57 -12.34 -16.44
C ALA A 416 -8.92 -10.93 -16.96
N PRO A 417 -10.15 -10.73 -17.48
CA PRO A 417 -10.56 -9.46 -18.04
C PRO A 417 -10.57 -8.37 -16.98
N LYS A 418 -10.54 -7.11 -17.42
CA LYS A 418 -10.57 -5.96 -16.52
C LYS A 418 -11.86 -5.97 -15.71
N VAL A 419 -11.73 -5.95 -14.39
CA VAL A 419 -12.88 -5.89 -13.47
C VAL A 419 -13.62 -4.57 -13.62
N SER A 420 -14.94 -4.66 -13.67
CA SER A 420 -15.90 -3.58 -13.83
C SER A 420 -16.90 -3.56 -12.67
N LYS A 421 -17.70 -2.49 -12.58
CA LYS A 421 -18.77 -2.42 -11.58
C LYS A 421 -19.90 -3.43 -11.84
N ALA A 422 -20.07 -3.87 -13.09
CA ALA A 422 -21.09 -4.84 -13.45
C ALA A 422 -20.78 -6.22 -12.84
N ASP A 423 -19.49 -6.55 -12.74
CA ASP A 423 -19.03 -7.82 -12.14
C ASP A 423 -19.36 -7.92 -10.64
N GLY A 424 -19.68 -6.81 -9.99
CA GLY A 424 -20.08 -6.76 -8.58
C GLY A 424 -21.56 -7.04 -8.35
N HIS A 425 -22.31 -7.44 -9.38
CA HIS A 425 -23.69 -7.88 -9.21
C HIS A 425 -23.71 -9.24 -8.52
N ILE A 426 -24.33 -9.33 -7.34
CA ILE A 426 -24.40 -10.57 -6.58
C ILE A 426 -25.29 -11.57 -7.34
N GLY A 427 -24.71 -12.70 -7.74
CA GLY A 427 -25.48 -13.84 -8.23
C GLY A 427 -25.85 -14.76 -7.07
N TRP A 428 -26.91 -14.45 -6.33
CA TRP A 428 -27.26 -15.06 -5.04
C TRP A 428 -27.30 -16.60 -5.05
N SER A 429 -27.75 -17.20 -6.15
CA SER A 429 -27.87 -18.65 -6.34
C SER A 429 -26.55 -19.32 -6.72
N SER A 430 -25.58 -18.54 -7.22
CA SER A 430 -24.30 -19.05 -7.73
C SER A 430 -23.10 -18.65 -6.85
N TRP A 431 -23.25 -17.62 -6.01
CA TRP A 431 -22.21 -17.09 -5.16
C TRP A 431 -22.44 -17.52 -3.72
N THR A 432 -21.39 -18.08 -3.13
CA THR A 432 -21.28 -18.34 -1.69
C THR A 432 -21.05 -17.04 -0.90
N ALA A 433 -21.16 -17.09 0.42
CA ALA A 433 -20.79 -15.96 1.28
C ALA A 433 -19.32 -15.52 1.05
N ASP A 434 -18.42 -16.48 0.87
CA ASP A 434 -17.01 -16.22 0.58
C ASP A 434 -16.81 -15.50 -0.77
N ASP A 435 -17.59 -15.86 -1.80
CA ASP A 435 -17.53 -15.22 -3.13
C ASP A 435 -17.94 -13.74 -3.04
N ILE A 436 -19.04 -13.46 -2.32
CA ILE A 436 -19.53 -12.10 -2.10
C ILE A 436 -18.48 -11.26 -1.39
N VAL A 437 -17.86 -11.79 -0.33
CA VAL A 437 -16.82 -11.06 0.43
C VAL A 437 -15.52 -10.90 -0.38
N ARG A 438 -15.17 -11.86 -1.24
CA ARG A 438 -14.04 -11.70 -2.19
C ARG A 438 -14.34 -10.61 -3.23
N ALA A 439 -15.53 -10.59 -3.80
CA ALA A 439 -15.95 -9.53 -4.72
C ALA A 439 -15.98 -8.15 -4.03
N MET A 440 -16.45 -8.08 -2.77
CA MET A 440 -16.41 -6.86 -1.97
C MET A 440 -14.98 -6.34 -1.79
N ARG A 441 -14.02 -7.20 -1.46
CA ARG A 441 -12.59 -6.84 -1.31
C ARG A 441 -11.96 -6.35 -2.59
N VAL A 442 -12.36 -6.90 -3.73
CA VAL A 442 -11.82 -6.53 -5.05
C VAL A 442 -12.43 -5.24 -5.59
N MET A 443 -13.73 -5.02 -5.36
CA MET A 443 -14.48 -3.93 -6.00
C MET A 443 -14.81 -2.77 -5.04
N GLY A 444 -14.61 -2.96 -3.74
CA GLY A 444 -14.97 -2.04 -2.65
C GLY A 444 -16.47 -2.04 -2.31
N SER A 445 -17.32 -2.52 -3.22
CA SER A 445 -18.77 -2.66 -3.02
C SER A 445 -19.31 -3.73 -3.96
N VAL A 446 -20.32 -4.47 -3.52
CA VAL A 446 -21.17 -5.29 -4.39
C VAL A 446 -22.58 -4.72 -4.42
N TRP A 447 -23.40 -5.14 -5.37
CA TRP A 447 -24.76 -4.65 -5.49
C TRP A 447 -25.72 -5.75 -5.89
N THR A 448 -26.99 -5.52 -5.60
CA THR A 448 -28.12 -6.38 -5.98
C THR A 448 -29.32 -5.51 -6.31
N GLU A 449 -30.31 -6.08 -6.96
CA GLU A 449 -31.64 -5.48 -7.08
C GLU A 449 -32.59 -6.17 -6.10
N ALA A 450 -33.48 -5.39 -5.48
CA ALA A 450 -34.46 -5.89 -4.51
C ALA A 450 -35.84 -5.28 -4.78
N VAL A 451 -36.90 -6.05 -4.54
CA VAL A 451 -38.28 -5.61 -4.69
C VAL A 451 -38.83 -5.21 -3.33
N SER A 452 -39.31 -3.97 -3.21
CA SER A 452 -39.94 -3.50 -1.97
C SER A 452 -41.31 -4.13 -1.77
N SER A 453 -41.86 -4.05 -0.55
CA SER A 453 -43.24 -4.48 -0.24
C SER A 453 -44.32 -3.78 -1.08
N LYS A 454 -43.98 -2.67 -1.76
CA LYS A 454 -44.85 -1.96 -2.71
C LYS A 454 -44.66 -2.38 -4.18
N GLY A 455 -43.90 -3.45 -4.44
CA GLY A 455 -43.59 -3.92 -5.79
C GLY A 455 -42.58 -3.05 -6.57
N VAL A 456 -41.96 -2.05 -5.93
CA VAL A 456 -40.97 -1.19 -6.58
C VAL A 456 -39.59 -1.82 -6.48
N MET A 457 -38.95 -2.07 -7.63
CA MET A 457 -37.59 -2.56 -7.73
C MET A 457 -36.58 -1.43 -7.59
N LYS A 458 -35.51 -1.65 -6.81
CA LYS A 458 -34.40 -0.72 -6.66
C LYS A 458 -33.07 -1.45 -6.54
N ARG A 459 -32.00 -0.76 -6.97
CA ARG A 459 -30.64 -1.21 -6.72
C ARG A 459 -30.20 -0.88 -5.29
N LEU A 460 -29.61 -1.87 -4.64
CA LEU A 460 -29.00 -1.77 -3.31
C LEU A 460 -27.51 -2.04 -3.48
N ILE A 461 -26.67 -1.12 -3.03
CA ILE A 461 -25.21 -1.28 -3.01
C ILE A 461 -24.81 -1.61 -1.58
N PHE A 462 -24.23 -2.79 -1.37
CA PHE A 462 -23.74 -3.23 -0.08
C PHE A 462 -22.31 -2.76 0.12
N GLN A 463 -22.02 -2.32 1.35
CA GLN A 463 -20.71 -1.89 1.78
C GLN A 463 -20.40 -2.53 3.14
N ASP A 464 -19.10 -2.72 3.42
CA ASP A 464 -18.62 -3.29 4.68
C ASP A 464 -19.29 -4.63 5.00
N ALA A 465 -19.12 -5.62 4.11
CA ALA A 465 -19.62 -6.98 4.34
C ALA A 465 -18.51 -7.92 4.81
N GLU A 466 -18.86 -8.78 5.76
CA GLU A 466 -17.97 -9.76 6.39
C GLU A 466 -18.72 -11.09 6.57
N ILE A 467 -17.98 -12.20 6.60
CA ILE A 467 -18.56 -13.53 6.81
C ILE A 467 -19.02 -13.64 8.26
N MET A 468 -20.19 -14.24 8.47
CA MET A 468 -20.77 -14.47 9.79
C MET A 468 -21.01 -15.96 10.03
N ASN A 469 -20.71 -16.44 11.23
CA ASN A 469 -21.04 -17.80 11.62
C ASN A 469 -22.54 -17.90 11.92
N LEU A 470 -23.17 -18.99 11.50
CA LEU A 470 -24.60 -19.24 11.74
C LEU A 470 -25.01 -19.19 13.21
N GLY A 471 -24.12 -19.60 14.13
CA GLY A 471 -24.38 -19.57 15.58
C GLY A 471 -24.52 -18.16 16.16
N ASP A 472 -24.05 -17.14 15.43
CA ASP A 472 -24.09 -15.74 15.87
C ASP A 472 -25.33 -15.00 15.35
N ILE A 473 -26.17 -15.65 14.54
CA ILE A 473 -27.33 -15.03 13.90
C ILE A 473 -28.53 -15.06 14.85
N LYS A 474 -29.15 -13.89 15.07
CA LYS A 474 -30.43 -13.80 15.78
C LYS A 474 -31.54 -14.47 14.96
N THR A 475 -32.38 -15.27 15.61
CA THR A 475 -33.50 -15.95 14.95
C THR A 475 -34.72 -15.04 14.87
N ASP A 476 -34.67 -14.02 14.02
CA ASP A 476 -35.80 -13.21 13.58
C ASP A 476 -35.86 -13.26 12.04
N GLY A 477 -36.10 -14.46 11.50
CA GLY A 477 -36.00 -14.72 10.07
C GLY A 477 -37.08 -14.00 9.27
N THR A 478 -36.80 -12.79 8.80
CA THR A 478 -37.56 -12.11 7.76
C THR A 478 -36.98 -12.43 6.39
N THR A 479 -37.79 -12.34 5.33
CA THR A 479 -37.30 -12.61 3.97
C THR A 479 -37.21 -11.33 3.17
N VAL A 480 -36.13 -11.19 2.38
CA VAL A 480 -36.00 -10.14 1.37
C VAL A 480 -35.86 -10.79 0.01
N ARG A 481 -36.68 -10.35 -0.94
CA ARG A 481 -36.65 -10.83 -2.31
C ARG A 481 -35.64 -10.05 -3.15
N PHE A 482 -34.49 -10.67 -3.41
CA PHE A 482 -33.47 -10.18 -4.33
C PHE A 482 -33.69 -10.69 -5.74
N ILE A 483 -33.37 -9.89 -6.75
CA ILE A 483 -33.48 -10.27 -8.16
C ILE A 483 -32.18 -10.94 -8.63
N GLU A 484 -32.32 -12.01 -9.41
CA GLU A 484 -31.22 -12.76 -10.01
C GLU A 484 -30.93 -12.25 -11.43
N GLY A 485 -29.71 -11.75 -11.63
CA GLY A 485 -29.29 -11.26 -12.94
C GLY A 485 -30.20 -10.16 -13.50
N HIS A 486 -30.40 -10.15 -14.81
CA HIS A 486 -31.29 -9.19 -15.49
C HIS A 486 -32.67 -9.80 -15.82
N GLY A 487 -33.04 -10.92 -15.19
CA GLY A 487 -34.24 -11.72 -15.49
C GLY A 487 -35.35 -11.60 -14.44
N PRO A 488 -36.46 -12.37 -14.59
CA PRO A 488 -37.56 -12.41 -13.63
C PRO A 488 -37.26 -13.25 -12.38
N ASP A 489 -36.13 -13.98 -12.40
CA ASP A 489 -35.74 -14.88 -11.33
C ASP A 489 -35.39 -14.09 -10.06
N SER A 490 -35.65 -14.70 -8.91
CA SER A 490 -35.41 -14.04 -7.62
C SER A 490 -34.96 -15.03 -6.56
N PHE A 491 -34.11 -14.56 -5.67
CA PHE A 491 -33.61 -15.26 -4.50
C PHE A 491 -34.24 -14.66 -3.24
N ASN A 492 -34.94 -15.49 -2.46
CA ASN A 492 -35.50 -15.08 -1.18
C ASN A 492 -34.47 -15.34 -0.08
N ALA A 493 -33.74 -14.30 0.31
CA ALA A 493 -32.74 -14.41 1.36
C ALA A 493 -33.38 -14.21 2.73
N LEU A 494 -32.99 -15.04 3.69
CA LEU A 494 -33.27 -14.78 5.10
C LEU A 494 -32.39 -13.63 5.58
N VAL A 495 -33.02 -12.63 6.20
CA VAL A 495 -32.39 -11.43 6.75
C VAL A 495 -32.74 -11.30 8.22
N SER A 496 -31.71 -11.04 9.03
CA SER A 496 -31.84 -10.86 10.48
C SER A 496 -31.11 -9.59 10.94
N GLU A 497 -31.78 -8.76 11.74
CA GLU A 497 -31.19 -7.57 12.34
C GLU A 497 -30.28 -7.95 13.52
N GLN A 498 -29.04 -7.44 13.54
CA GLN A 498 -28.07 -7.82 14.58
C GLN A 498 -28.13 -6.91 15.83
N GLY A 499 -28.85 -5.79 15.76
CA GLY A 499 -29.04 -4.85 16.86
C GLY A 499 -27.97 -3.76 16.99
N ASP A 500 -27.01 -3.71 16.07
CA ASP A 500 -25.99 -2.64 15.97
C ASP A 500 -26.08 -1.85 14.66
N GLY A 501 -27.22 -1.91 13.97
CA GLY A 501 -27.42 -1.29 12.66
C GLY A 501 -27.09 -2.21 11.46
N SER A 502 -26.45 -3.36 11.70
CA SER A 502 -26.13 -4.32 10.64
C SER A 502 -27.19 -5.40 10.45
N CYS A 503 -27.22 -6.01 9.27
CA CYS A 503 -28.05 -7.16 8.95
C CYS A 503 -27.20 -8.37 8.55
N ALA A 504 -27.55 -9.54 9.06
CA ALA A 504 -27.07 -10.81 8.52
C ALA A 504 -27.98 -11.21 7.36
N ILE A 505 -27.39 -11.62 6.23
CA ILE A 505 -28.09 -12.06 5.03
C ILE A 505 -27.59 -13.46 4.69
N ARG A 506 -28.49 -14.44 4.67
CA ARG A 506 -28.17 -15.84 4.35
C ARG A 506 -27.94 -16.01 2.84
N THR A 507 -26.91 -16.76 2.50
CA THR A 507 -26.49 -17.06 1.12
C THR A 507 -26.88 -18.48 0.73
N SER A 508 -26.73 -18.82 -0.55
CA SER A 508 -27.10 -20.13 -1.12
C SER A 508 -26.32 -21.32 -0.52
N ASP A 509 -25.13 -21.08 0.04
CA ASP A 509 -24.30 -22.09 0.72
C ASP A 509 -24.63 -22.24 2.21
N GLU A 510 -25.79 -21.76 2.64
CA GLU A 510 -26.29 -21.81 4.02
C GLU A 510 -25.43 -21.03 5.03
N LYS A 511 -24.43 -20.25 4.58
CA LYS A 511 -23.71 -19.28 5.42
C LYS A 511 -24.45 -17.95 5.44
N ALA A 512 -23.88 -16.96 6.14
CA ALA A 512 -24.38 -15.60 6.09
C ALA A 512 -23.25 -14.58 5.92
N ILE A 513 -23.59 -13.48 5.27
CA ILE A 513 -22.79 -12.26 5.28
C ILE A 513 -23.43 -11.24 6.21
N ARG A 514 -22.62 -10.55 7.00
CA ARG A 514 -23.04 -9.39 7.78
C ARG A 514 -22.77 -8.14 6.98
N VAL A 515 -23.80 -7.37 6.66
CA VAL A 515 -23.70 -6.09 5.94
C VAL A 515 -23.97 -4.95 6.91
N LYS A 516 -23.03 -4.01 7.04
CA LYS A 516 -23.20 -2.85 7.95
C LYS A 516 -23.97 -1.72 7.29
N LYS A 517 -23.68 -1.42 6.03
CA LYS A 517 -24.23 -0.25 5.33
C LYS A 517 -24.75 -0.58 3.95
N ILE A 518 -25.86 0.06 3.60
CA ILE A 518 -26.49 -0.11 2.29
C ILE A 518 -26.83 1.27 1.72
N LYS A 519 -26.47 1.44 0.46
CA LYS A 519 -26.88 2.60 -0.33
C LYS A 519 -27.94 2.19 -1.34
N VAL A 520 -29.17 2.61 -1.06
CA VAL A 520 -30.30 2.45 -1.98
C VAL A 520 -30.21 3.48 -3.11
N GLU A 521 -30.52 3.08 -4.33
CA GLU A 521 -30.57 3.96 -5.49
C GLU A 521 -31.40 5.23 -5.21
N GLY A 522 -30.81 6.39 -5.52
CA GLY A 522 -31.44 7.69 -5.31
C GLY A 522 -31.48 8.16 -3.86
N LYS A 523 -30.93 7.40 -2.91
CA LYS A 523 -30.88 7.75 -1.48
C LYS A 523 -29.46 7.86 -0.94
N PRO A 524 -29.24 8.60 0.16
CA PRO A 524 -27.97 8.54 0.88
C PRO A 524 -27.75 7.15 1.48
N GLU A 525 -26.48 6.86 1.78
CA GLU A 525 -26.08 5.67 2.52
C GLU A 525 -26.70 5.65 3.92
N ARG A 526 -27.12 4.46 4.37
CA ARG A 526 -27.72 4.23 5.70
C ARG A 526 -27.25 2.90 6.28
N TRP A 527 -27.47 2.71 7.56
CA TRP A 527 -27.38 1.40 8.23
C TRP A 527 -28.26 0.36 7.54
N ALA A 528 -27.80 -0.88 7.53
CA ALA A 528 -28.41 -1.96 6.75
C ALA A 528 -29.85 -2.27 7.22
N ASP A 529 -30.07 -2.29 8.53
CA ASP A 529 -31.40 -2.50 9.15
C ASP A 529 -32.44 -1.48 8.66
N VAL A 530 -32.09 -0.19 8.68
CA VAL A 530 -32.94 0.90 8.21
C VAL A 530 -33.15 0.84 6.70
N ALA A 531 -32.11 0.45 5.95
CA ALA A 531 -32.14 0.41 4.50
C ALA A 531 -32.96 -0.75 3.94
N LEU A 532 -32.92 -1.92 4.60
CA LEU A 532 -33.63 -3.14 4.18
C LEU A 532 -35.08 -3.19 4.63
N LYS A 533 -35.45 -2.45 5.69
CA LYS A 533 -36.82 -2.43 6.23
C LYS A 533 -37.95 -2.30 5.18
N PRO A 534 -37.85 -1.48 4.11
CA PRO A 534 -38.89 -1.40 3.08
C PRO A 534 -38.99 -2.62 2.14
N TYR A 535 -38.02 -3.52 2.19
CA TYR A 535 -37.86 -4.70 1.34
C TYR A 535 -38.10 -6.02 2.08
N ILE A 536 -38.33 -5.95 3.39
CA ILE A 536 -38.73 -7.09 4.20
C ILE A 536 -40.16 -7.48 3.82
N GLU A 537 -40.32 -8.74 3.39
CA GLU A 537 -41.62 -9.41 3.26
C GLU A 537 -42.01 -9.93 4.66
N VAL A 538 -43.23 -9.59 5.09
CA VAL A 538 -43.82 -10.00 6.38
C VAL A 538 -44.67 -11.23 6.18
#